data_AF-A0A1V9EAB7-F1
#
_entry.id   AF-A0A1V9EAB7-F1
#
_cell.length_a   1.000
_cell.length_b   1.000
_cell.length_c   1.000
_cell.angle_alpha   90.00
_cell.angle_beta   90.00
_cell.angle_gamma   90.00
#
_symmetry.space_group_name_H-M   'P 1'
#
loop_
_entity.id
_entity.type
_entity.pdbx_description
1 polymer ?
#
loop_
_entity_poly.entity_id
_entity_poly.type
_entity_poly.pdbx_seq_one_letter_code
_entity_poly.pdbx_strand_id
1 'polypeptide(L)'
;MLTFIHQQPADIFMKQYILCLGLIVTLFACKDKKATIKAGEITTVADFIAFYPETALPYMIADTMLARKPNTTLALDVSTIQKFMPDSVWKKDFGKNASPKFYALGRAKEKEKESYLFTEVTAGNKRIAYLACFSNDNKFLKAMPLLKTGFERYISAYGMLDSKFQISTYRETKKSAEEILFKRNIYFYDRNGDNFTLIVTEPNEDIIEDVLNPIDTMAATHKFSGDYVEDAKNFVSIRDGKNPSEMVFFVHFEKNDGKCNGELKGSARFISPTTAQFVKSDNPCSLEFTFTTSGNKVTMKENGRCGTYRDIQCFFNGSYSKKKASKPKK
;
A
#
# COMPACT_ATOMS: atom_id res chain seq x y z
N MET A 1 84.89 9.52 -48.36
CA MET A 1 84.00 10.63 -48.77
C MET A 1 82.62 10.29 -48.20
N LEU A 2 82.26 10.91 -47.07
CA LEU A 2 80.96 10.71 -46.41
C LEU A 2 79.85 11.31 -47.28
N THR A 3 78.70 10.64 -47.37
CA THR A 3 77.46 11.31 -47.76
C THR A 3 76.32 10.81 -46.88
N PHE A 4 75.67 11.79 -46.26
CA PHE A 4 74.68 11.69 -45.19
C PHE A 4 73.31 11.29 -45.71
N ILE A 5 72.59 10.55 -44.86
CA ILE A 5 71.14 10.34 -44.90
C ILE A 5 70.44 11.65 -44.54
N HIS A 6 69.42 12.05 -45.31
CA HIS A 6 68.44 13.05 -44.87
C HIS A 6 67.02 12.64 -45.26
N GLN A 7 66.25 12.24 -44.25
CA GLN A 7 64.82 12.02 -44.30
C GLN A 7 64.15 13.24 -43.67
N GLN A 8 63.32 13.96 -44.42
CA GLN A 8 62.56 15.13 -43.94
C GLN A 8 61.09 14.78 -43.65
N PRO A 9 60.43 15.52 -42.73
CA PRO A 9 59.31 15.01 -41.92
C PRO A 9 57.94 15.39 -42.49
N ALA A 10 57.04 14.40 -42.58
CA ALA A 10 55.65 14.57 -43.02
C ALA A 10 54.66 14.79 -41.85
N ASP A 11 55.13 15.25 -40.68
CA ASP A 11 54.33 15.24 -39.43
C ASP A 11 53.77 16.60 -39.00
N ILE A 12 54.05 17.69 -39.71
CA ILE A 12 53.65 19.04 -39.26
C ILE A 12 52.28 19.46 -39.85
N PHE A 13 51.98 19.10 -41.10
CA PHE A 13 50.75 19.54 -41.76
C PHE A 13 49.49 18.83 -41.24
N MET A 14 49.57 17.56 -40.82
CA MET A 14 48.40 16.81 -40.33
C MET A 14 47.98 17.22 -38.90
N LYS A 15 48.91 17.78 -38.11
CA LYS A 15 48.68 18.21 -36.73
C LYS A 15 47.92 19.54 -36.63
N GLN A 16 48.08 20.44 -37.62
CA GLN A 16 47.33 21.70 -37.71
C GLN A 16 45.86 21.49 -38.07
N TYR A 17 45.55 20.52 -38.94
CA TYR A 17 44.16 20.20 -39.28
C TYR A 17 43.43 19.46 -38.16
N ILE A 18 44.12 18.60 -37.39
CA ILE A 18 43.54 17.94 -36.22
C ILE A 18 43.23 18.94 -35.10
N LEU A 19 44.08 19.97 -34.92
CA LEU A 19 43.82 21.02 -33.92
C LEU A 19 42.66 21.94 -34.33
N CYS A 20 42.50 22.21 -35.63
CA CYS A 20 41.36 22.98 -36.16
C CYS A 20 40.05 22.18 -36.15
N LEU A 21 40.09 20.86 -36.41
CA LEU A 21 38.91 20.00 -36.36
C LEU A 21 38.41 19.80 -34.91
N GLY A 22 39.33 19.73 -33.94
CA GLY A 22 38.98 19.67 -32.51
C GLY A 22 38.30 20.96 -31.99
N LEU A 23 38.65 22.12 -32.55
CA LEU A 23 38.04 23.41 -32.18
C LEU A 23 36.64 23.62 -32.80
N ILE A 24 36.34 22.97 -33.93
CA ILE A 24 35.01 23.04 -34.56
C ILE A 24 34.00 22.16 -33.82
N VAL A 25 34.43 21.03 -33.23
CA VAL A 25 33.54 20.15 -32.44
C VAL A 25 33.15 20.77 -31.08
N THR A 26 33.95 21.70 -30.53
CA THR A 26 33.57 22.41 -29.29
C THR A 26 32.58 23.55 -29.53
N LEU A 27 32.44 24.06 -30.76
CA LEU A 27 31.48 25.12 -31.10
C LEU A 27 30.04 24.61 -31.32
N PHE A 28 29.84 23.30 -31.52
CA PHE A 28 28.51 22.68 -31.58
C PHE A 28 28.06 22.06 -30.25
N ALA A 29 28.84 22.21 -29.17
CA ALA A 29 28.42 21.84 -27.82
C ALA A 29 27.54 22.93 -27.15
N CYS A 30 26.66 23.58 -27.91
CA CYS A 30 25.51 24.25 -27.31
C CYS A 30 24.53 23.17 -26.87
N LYS A 31 24.59 22.76 -25.60
CA LYS A 31 23.42 22.19 -24.94
C LYS A 31 22.32 23.25 -25.08
N ASP A 32 21.29 22.95 -25.86
CA ASP A 32 20.03 23.70 -25.85
C ASP A 32 19.54 23.78 -24.41
N LYS A 33 19.91 24.85 -23.70
CA LYS A 33 19.25 25.24 -22.47
C LYS A 33 17.85 25.65 -22.91
N LYS A 34 16.92 24.69 -22.91
CA LYS A 34 15.49 25.00 -23.02
C LYS A 34 15.20 26.17 -22.09
N ALA A 35 14.71 27.27 -22.65
CA ALA A 35 14.40 28.46 -21.89
C ALA A 35 13.55 28.08 -20.67
N THR A 36 13.99 28.46 -19.48
CA THR A 36 13.24 28.20 -18.25
C THR A 36 12.00 29.09 -18.27
N ILE A 37 10.85 28.49 -18.54
CA ILE A 37 9.55 29.16 -18.53
C ILE A 37 9.35 29.77 -17.13
N LYS A 38 8.99 31.05 -17.06
CA LYS A 38 8.64 31.69 -15.79
C LYS A 38 7.17 31.43 -15.46
N ALA A 39 6.82 31.44 -14.18
CA ALA A 39 5.45 31.17 -13.74
C ALA A 39 4.38 32.06 -14.41
N GLY A 40 4.72 33.33 -14.69
CA GLY A 40 3.82 34.29 -15.37
C GLY A 40 3.71 34.10 -16.88
N GLU A 41 4.52 33.24 -17.50
CA GLU A 41 4.54 32.98 -18.94
C GLU A 41 3.73 31.72 -19.32
N ILE A 42 3.15 31.03 -18.33
CA ILE A 42 2.40 29.78 -18.54
C ILE A 42 1.05 30.10 -19.19
N THR A 43 0.90 29.73 -20.47
CA THR A 43 -0.34 29.93 -21.23
C THR A 43 -0.96 28.63 -21.71
N THR A 44 -0.15 27.62 -22.02
CA THR A 44 -0.58 26.30 -22.49
C THR A 44 -0.31 25.20 -21.46
N VAL A 45 -0.92 24.02 -21.65
CA VAL A 45 -0.62 22.86 -20.80
C VAL A 45 0.82 22.37 -21.00
N ALA A 46 1.37 22.54 -22.20
CA ALA A 46 2.76 22.21 -22.49
C ALA A 46 3.72 23.11 -21.68
N ASP A 47 3.43 24.41 -21.60
CA ASP A 47 4.19 25.34 -20.76
C ASP A 47 4.08 24.95 -19.28
N PHE A 48 2.86 24.59 -18.85
CA PHE A 48 2.59 24.18 -17.48
C PHE A 48 3.40 22.94 -17.09
N ILE A 49 3.41 21.90 -17.94
CA ILE A 49 4.23 20.70 -17.72
C ILE A 49 5.72 21.06 -17.76
N ALA A 50 6.17 21.85 -18.75
CA ALA A 50 7.57 22.20 -18.93
C ALA A 50 8.13 23.10 -17.80
N PHE A 51 7.29 23.84 -17.10
CA PHE A 51 7.66 24.64 -15.92
C PHE A 51 8.22 23.78 -14.78
N TYR A 52 7.75 22.54 -14.63
CA TYR A 52 8.23 21.65 -13.58
C TYR A 52 9.66 21.18 -13.91
N PRO A 53 10.60 21.22 -12.94
CA PRO A 53 11.97 20.78 -13.17
C PRO A 53 12.02 19.27 -13.41
N GLU A 54 12.82 18.80 -14.37
CA GLU A 54 12.98 17.37 -14.61
C GLU A 54 13.70 16.69 -13.43
N THR A 55 13.19 15.53 -13.01
CA THR A 55 13.74 14.74 -11.91
C THR A 55 14.12 13.34 -12.38
N ALA A 56 15.28 12.85 -11.94
CA ALA A 56 15.65 11.46 -12.14
C ALA A 56 14.79 10.53 -11.25
N LEU A 57 14.48 9.33 -11.76
CA LEU A 57 13.77 8.29 -11.01
C LEU A 57 14.78 7.30 -10.40
N PRO A 58 14.53 6.79 -9.17
CA PRO A 58 13.38 7.06 -8.32
C PRO A 58 13.39 8.47 -7.72
N TYR A 59 12.23 9.12 -7.65
CA TYR A 59 12.07 10.43 -7.03
C TYR A 59 11.20 10.30 -5.78
N MET A 60 11.77 10.66 -4.62
CA MET A 60 11.16 10.54 -3.31
C MET A 60 10.95 11.92 -2.68
N ILE A 61 9.79 12.09 -2.04
CA ILE A 61 9.46 13.25 -1.21
C ILE A 61 9.26 12.75 0.21
N ALA A 62 10.17 13.10 1.11
CA ALA A 62 10.05 12.83 2.54
C ALA A 62 9.33 13.97 3.28
N ASP A 63 8.76 13.66 4.44
CA ASP A 63 8.14 14.63 5.35
C ASP A 63 9.08 15.77 5.76
N THR A 64 10.35 15.45 6.00
CA THR A 64 11.40 16.44 6.30
C THR A 64 11.64 17.41 5.14
N MET A 65 11.33 17.04 3.89
CA MET A 65 11.41 17.95 2.75
C MET A 65 10.24 18.94 2.76
N LEU A 66 9.02 18.48 3.05
CA LEU A 66 7.83 19.33 3.17
C LEU A 66 7.85 20.26 4.39
N ALA A 67 8.65 19.91 5.41
CA ALA A 67 8.89 20.77 6.56
C ALA A 67 9.80 21.98 6.24
N ARG A 68 10.58 21.91 5.15
CA ARG A 68 11.48 23.00 4.75
C ARG A 68 10.70 24.12 4.07
N LYS A 69 11.28 25.32 4.05
CA LYS A 69 10.69 26.45 3.32
C LYS A 69 10.74 26.16 1.80
N PRO A 70 9.60 26.24 1.08
CA PRO A 70 9.58 25.99 -0.36
C PRO A 70 10.38 27.01 -1.16
N ASN A 71 10.86 26.60 -2.34
CA ASN A 71 11.50 27.49 -3.30
C ASN A 71 10.45 28.40 -3.94
N THR A 72 10.49 29.70 -3.63
CA THR A 72 9.51 30.68 -4.09
C THR A 72 9.57 30.96 -5.60
N THR A 73 10.68 30.63 -6.27
CA THR A 73 10.78 30.75 -7.73
C THR A 73 9.92 29.71 -8.46
N LEU A 74 9.60 28.60 -7.80
CA LEU A 74 8.75 27.53 -8.32
C LEU A 74 7.29 27.67 -7.86
N ALA A 75 6.91 28.85 -7.34
CA ALA A 75 5.55 29.13 -6.91
C ALA A 75 4.61 29.30 -8.11
N LEU A 76 3.41 28.75 -7.98
CA LEU A 76 2.34 28.84 -8.96
C LEU A 76 1.11 29.50 -8.33
N ASP A 77 0.52 30.45 -9.03
CA ASP A 77 -0.74 31.06 -8.63
C ASP A 77 -1.88 30.06 -8.76
N VAL A 78 -2.86 30.16 -7.86
CA VAL A 78 -4.04 29.28 -7.84
C VAL A 78 -4.78 29.33 -9.18
N SER A 79 -4.90 30.52 -9.77
CA SER A 79 -5.52 30.74 -11.08
C SER A 79 -4.77 30.03 -12.21
N THR A 80 -3.45 29.86 -12.10
CA THR A 80 -2.66 29.12 -13.09
C THR A 80 -2.90 27.63 -12.97
N ILE A 81 -2.87 27.08 -11.75
CA ILE A 81 -3.15 25.65 -11.51
C ILE A 81 -4.58 25.29 -11.97
N GLN A 82 -5.57 26.12 -11.67
CA GLN A 82 -6.98 25.87 -11.99
C GLN A 82 -7.29 25.82 -13.50
N LYS A 83 -6.41 26.36 -14.35
CA LYS A 83 -6.53 26.21 -15.81
C LYS A 83 -6.26 24.78 -16.27
N PHE A 84 -5.49 24.02 -15.50
CA PHE A 84 -4.93 22.74 -15.94
C PHE A 84 -5.29 21.56 -15.03
N MET A 85 -5.72 21.83 -13.79
CA MET A 85 -6.12 20.82 -12.83
C MET A 85 -7.43 21.23 -12.13
N PRO A 86 -8.40 20.32 -11.96
CA PRO A 86 -9.64 20.62 -11.28
C PRO A 86 -9.37 20.89 -9.79
N ASP A 87 -10.05 21.90 -9.25
CA ASP A 87 -9.85 22.32 -7.86
C ASP A 87 -10.28 21.28 -6.82
N SER A 88 -11.11 20.30 -7.22
CA SER A 88 -11.49 19.14 -6.43
C SER A 88 -10.28 18.30 -5.99
N VAL A 89 -9.14 18.41 -6.68
CA VAL A 89 -7.90 17.73 -6.31
C VAL A 89 -7.43 18.13 -4.91
N TRP A 90 -7.48 19.42 -4.57
CA TRP A 90 -6.98 19.93 -3.28
C TRP A 90 -8.08 20.41 -2.34
N LYS A 91 -9.24 20.86 -2.84
CA LYS A 91 -10.35 21.33 -2.00
C LYS A 91 -10.85 20.26 -1.03
N LYS A 92 -10.78 18.97 -1.41
CA LYS A 92 -11.16 17.85 -0.54
C LYS A 92 -10.26 17.72 0.70
N ASP A 93 -9.00 18.14 0.60
CA ASP A 93 -8.01 17.97 1.67
C ASP A 93 -7.87 19.24 2.52
N PHE A 94 -7.91 20.42 1.90
CA PHE A 94 -7.74 21.69 2.60
C PHE A 94 -9.05 22.38 3.00
N GLY A 95 -10.18 21.96 2.43
CA GLY A 95 -11.49 22.59 2.60
C GLY A 95 -11.76 23.68 1.55
N LYS A 96 -13.05 24.04 1.40
CA LYS A 96 -13.53 24.95 0.34
C LYS A 96 -13.02 26.39 0.46
N ASN A 97 -12.71 26.84 1.67
CA ASN A 97 -12.33 28.23 1.97
C ASN A 97 -10.82 28.40 2.16
N ALA A 98 -10.01 27.39 1.87
CA ALA A 98 -8.56 27.49 1.99
C ALA A 98 -7.98 28.28 0.83
N SER A 99 -6.94 29.07 1.12
CA SER A 99 -6.10 29.76 0.13
C SER A 99 -4.72 29.10 0.05
N PRO A 100 -4.61 27.90 -0.56
CA PRO A 100 -3.35 27.19 -0.61
C PRO A 100 -2.35 27.86 -1.56
N LYS A 101 -1.06 27.69 -1.27
CA LYS A 101 0.04 28.04 -2.17
C LYS A 101 0.61 26.78 -2.82
N PHE A 102 0.97 26.88 -4.09
CA PHE A 102 1.42 25.76 -4.91
C PHE A 102 2.88 25.94 -5.30
N TYR A 103 3.65 24.86 -5.25
CA TYR A 103 5.06 24.85 -5.62
C TYR A 103 5.37 23.64 -6.50
N ALA A 104 5.95 23.88 -7.67
CA ALA A 104 6.41 22.82 -8.57
C ALA A 104 7.66 22.15 -7.99
N LEU A 105 7.57 20.87 -7.61
CA LEU A 105 8.70 20.13 -7.04
C LEU A 105 9.52 19.42 -8.11
N GLY A 106 8.84 18.87 -9.12
CA GLY A 106 9.50 18.09 -10.15
C GLY A 106 8.56 17.44 -11.16
N ARG A 107 9.14 16.95 -12.26
CA ARG A 107 8.44 16.11 -13.23
C ARG A 107 9.26 14.92 -13.67
N ALA A 108 8.55 13.83 -13.94
CA ALA A 108 9.06 12.67 -14.65
C ALA A 108 8.15 12.36 -15.85
N LYS A 109 8.72 11.81 -16.93
CA LYS A 109 7.93 11.39 -18.11
C LYS A 109 8.22 9.93 -18.39
N GLU A 110 7.18 9.13 -18.50
CA GLU A 110 7.28 7.79 -19.06
C GLU A 110 7.28 7.93 -20.59
N LYS A 111 8.29 7.37 -21.26
CA LYS A 111 8.47 7.55 -22.70
C LYS A 111 7.21 7.11 -23.45
N GLU A 112 6.73 7.98 -24.35
CA GLU A 112 5.51 7.77 -25.18
C GLU A 112 4.22 7.55 -24.39
N LYS A 113 4.24 7.85 -23.08
CA LYS A 113 3.17 7.62 -22.13
C LYS A 113 2.91 8.89 -21.33
N GLU A 114 2.62 8.79 -20.04
CA GLU A 114 2.19 9.92 -19.21
C GLU A 114 3.35 10.74 -18.65
N SER A 115 3.06 12.00 -18.32
CA SER A 115 3.90 12.86 -17.51
C SER A 115 3.36 12.94 -16.08
N TYR A 116 4.26 12.88 -15.12
CA TYR A 116 4.00 12.89 -13.69
C TYR A 116 4.54 14.18 -13.10
N LEU A 117 3.67 14.99 -12.50
CA LEU A 117 4.02 16.28 -11.89
C LEU A 117 3.88 16.20 -10.37
N PHE A 118 4.97 16.52 -9.66
CA PHE A 118 5.00 16.60 -8.21
C PHE A 118 4.75 18.04 -7.77
N THR A 119 3.66 18.28 -7.06
CA THR A 119 3.27 19.61 -6.59
C THR A 119 3.13 19.64 -5.08
N GLU A 120 3.89 20.49 -4.41
CA GLU A 120 3.65 20.81 -3.00
C GLU A 120 2.54 21.84 -2.89
N VAL A 121 1.59 21.59 -2.00
CA VAL A 121 0.47 22.47 -1.69
C VAL A 121 0.47 22.76 -0.20
N THR A 122 0.40 24.04 0.15
CA THR A 122 0.59 24.50 1.53
C THR A 122 -0.56 25.40 1.98
N ALA A 123 -1.10 25.18 3.18
CA ALA A 123 -2.04 26.09 3.82
C ALA A 123 -1.87 26.05 5.35
N GLY A 124 -1.47 27.16 5.97
CA GLY A 124 -1.15 27.19 7.40
C GLY A 124 0.00 26.25 7.73
N ASN A 125 -0.22 25.27 8.61
CA ASN A 125 0.72 24.19 8.95
C ASN A 125 0.54 22.91 8.12
N LYS A 126 -0.50 22.84 7.29
CA LYS A 126 -0.79 21.68 6.44
C LYS A 126 0.03 21.73 5.16
N ARG A 127 0.65 20.62 4.81
CA ARG A 127 1.39 20.44 3.55
C ARG A 127 0.96 19.14 2.89
N ILE A 128 0.80 19.14 1.58
CA ILE A 128 0.55 17.93 0.80
C ILE A 128 1.43 17.95 -0.44
N ALA A 129 2.15 16.86 -0.70
CA ALA A 129 2.71 16.60 -2.01
C ALA A 129 1.70 15.81 -2.83
N TYR A 130 1.24 16.37 -3.95
CA TYR A 130 0.42 15.67 -4.94
C TYR A 130 1.26 15.15 -6.10
N LEU A 131 0.85 14.02 -6.64
CA LEU A 131 1.26 13.52 -7.94
C LEU A 131 0.10 13.67 -8.91
N ALA A 132 0.28 14.50 -9.93
CA ALA A 132 -0.67 14.64 -11.03
C ALA A 132 -0.15 13.92 -12.28
N CYS A 133 -1.04 13.24 -12.99
CA CYS A 133 -0.77 12.49 -14.21
C CYS A 133 -1.40 13.24 -15.39
N PHE A 134 -0.61 13.43 -16.44
CA PHE A 134 -1.02 14.03 -17.71
C PHE A 134 -0.73 13.07 -18.84
N SER A 135 -1.65 12.93 -19.80
CA SER A 135 -1.43 12.09 -20.98
C SER A 135 -0.27 12.62 -21.83
N ASN A 136 0.20 11.82 -22.78
CA ASN A 136 1.21 12.27 -23.74
C ASN A 136 0.73 13.48 -24.58
N ASP A 137 -0.59 13.64 -24.73
CA ASP A 137 -1.26 14.76 -25.39
C ASP A 137 -1.54 15.94 -24.44
N ASN A 138 -0.90 15.96 -23.28
CA ASN A 138 -1.04 16.98 -22.24
C ASN A 138 -2.48 17.12 -21.70
N LYS A 139 -3.27 16.05 -21.66
CA LYS A 139 -4.59 16.08 -21.00
C LYS A 139 -4.42 15.72 -19.52
N PHE A 140 -5.03 16.49 -18.62
CA PHE A 140 -5.09 16.09 -17.22
C PHE A 140 -5.88 14.79 -17.08
N LEU A 141 -5.29 13.82 -16.38
CA LEU A 141 -5.90 12.50 -16.17
C LEU A 141 -6.37 12.34 -14.73
N LYS A 142 -5.42 12.33 -13.78
CA LYS A 142 -5.70 12.09 -12.36
C LYS A 142 -4.67 12.74 -11.47
N ALA A 143 -5.04 13.00 -10.21
CA ALA A 143 -4.09 13.37 -9.18
C ALA A 143 -4.39 12.65 -7.86
N MET A 144 -3.33 12.30 -7.12
CA MET A 144 -3.42 11.72 -5.79
C MET A 144 -2.45 12.37 -4.82
N PRO A 145 -2.78 12.46 -3.52
CA PRO A 145 -1.81 12.84 -2.51
C PRO A 145 -0.79 11.71 -2.34
N LEU A 146 0.50 12.04 -2.44
CA LEU A 146 1.61 11.15 -2.14
C LEU A 146 1.99 11.17 -0.66
N LEU A 147 1.97 12.37 -0.08
CA LEU A 147 2.39 12.61 1.30
C LEU A 147 1.60 13.78 1.87
N LYS A 148 1.16 13.67 3.12
CA LYS A 148 0.46 14.73 3.86
C LYS A 148 1.18 14.95 5.19
N THR A 149 1.43 16.20 5.56
CA THR A 149 1.95 16.57 6.88
C THR A 149 1.12 17.69 7.50
N GLY A 150 1.04 17.73 8.83
CA GLY A 150 0.17 18.66 9.57
C GLY A 150 -1.30 18.24 9.64
N PHE A 151 -1.62 16.98 9.27
CA PHE A 151 -2.97 16.39 9.37
C PHE A 151 -3.05 15.30 10.44
N GLU A 152 -2.06 14.42 10.47
CA GLU A 152 -1.91 13.30 11.41
C GLU A 152 -0.51 13.34 12.01
N ARG A 153 -0.30 12.63 13.12
CA ARG A 153 1.01 12.50 13.76
C ARG A 153 1.73 11.27 13.22
N TYR A 154 2.69 11.49 12.32
CA TYR A 154 3.61 10.45 11.83
C TYR A 154 4.99 10.64 12.48
N ILE A 155 5.73 9.54 12.63
CA ILE A 155 7.16 9.56 13.01
C ILE A 155 8.00 9.89 11.78
N SER A 156 7.68 9.24 10.67
CA SER A 156 8.34 9.37 9.37
C SER A 156 7.32 9.05 8.30
N ALA A 157 7.40 9.73 7.16
CA ALA A 157 6.57 9.43 6.01
C ALA A 157 7.24 9.88 4.71
N TYR A 158 6.98 9.15 3.62
CA TYR A 158 7.42 9.53 2.28
C TYR A 158 6.43 9.12 1.20
N GLY A 159 6.51 9.81 0.08
CA GLY A 159 5.90 9.41 -1.19
C GLY A 159 6.98 9.28 -2.26
N MET A 160 6.85 8.31 -3.16
CA MET A 160 7.87 8.04 -4.18
C MET A 160 7.24 7.60 -5.50
N LEU A 161 7.87 8.01 -6.61
CA LEU A 161 7.70 7.37 -7.92
C LEU A 161 9.00 6.65 -8.26
N ASP A 162 8.94 5.35 -8.50
CA ASP A 162 10.12 4.56 -8.82
C ASP A 162 10.45 4.58 -10.33
N SER A 163 11.55 3.94 -10.72
CA SER A 163 11.99 3.86 -12.12
C SER A 163 11.08 3.01 -13.03
N LYS A 164 10.16 2.24 -12.44
CA LYS A 164 9.11 1.48 -13.14
C LYS A 164 7.76 2.20 -13.11
N PHE A 165 7.74 3.46 -12.66
CA PHE A 165 6.54 4.27 -12.51
C PHE A 165 5.52 3.69 -11.53
N GLN A 166 5.96 2.89 -10.56
CA GLN A 166 5.17 2.52 -9.40
C GLN A 166 5.22 3.63 -8.36
N ILE A 167 4.07 3.88 -7.75
CA ILE A 167 3.87 4.95 -6.78
C ILE A 167 3.83 4.33 -5.38
N SER A 168 4.78 4.68 -4.54
CA SER A 168 4.82 4.23 -3.14
C SER A 168 4.38 5.35 -2.21
N THR A 169 3.48 5.06 -1.28
CA THR A 169 3.22 5.92 -0.12
C THR A 169 3.58 5.16 1.14
N TYR A 170 4.36 5.76 2.02
CA TYR A 170 4.82 5.15 3.26
C TYR A 170 4.57 6.07 4.45
N ARG A 171 4.17 5.49 5.57
CA ARG A 171 4.02 6.18 6.85
C ARG A 171 4.39 5.28 8.02
N GLU A 172 5.04 5.86 9.00
CA GLU A 172 5.26 5.29 10.33
C GLU A 172 4.49 6.09 11.38
N THR A 173 3.82 5.39 12.28
CA THR A 173 3.11 5.99 13.43
C THR A 173 3.53 5.31 14.71
N LYS A 174 3.61 6.09 15.80
CA LYS A 174 3.86 5.55 17.13
C LYS A 174 2.54 5.10 17.76
N LYS A 175 2.40 3.81 18.08
CA LYS A 175 1.24 3.27 18.80
C LYS A 175 1.47 3.35 20.32
N SER A 176 2.68 3.02 20.78
CA SER A 176 3.12 3.13 22.17
C SER A 176 4.63 3.42 22.26
N ALA A 177 5.21 3.54 23.46
CA ALA A 177 6.63 3.86 23.63
C ALA A 177 7.58 2.94 22.85
N GLU A 178 7.20 1.67 22.69
CA GLU A 178 7.99 0.57 22.14
C GLU A 178 7.46 0.03 20.81
N GLU A 179 6.28 0.49 20.35
CA GLU A 179 5.59 -0.04 19.18
C GLU A 179 5.43 0.99 18.06
N ILE A 180 6.06 0.72 16.92
CA ILE A 180 5.99 1.51 15.68
C ILE A 180 5.18 0.72 14.66
N LEU A 181 4.14 1.35 14.12
CA LEU A 181 3.38 0.82 12.99
C LEU A 181 3.91 1.43 11.71
N PHE A 182 4.07 0.63 10.66
CA PHE A 182 4.23 1.16 9.31
C PHE A 182 3.13 0.66 8.37
N LYS A 183 2.83 1.51 7.38
CA LYS A 183 1.98 1.15 6.25
C LYS A 183 2.63 1.64 4.97
N ARG A 184 2.91 0.72 4.05
CA ARG A 184 3.35 1.00 2.68
C ARG A 184 2.24 0.62 1.72
N ASN A 185 1.85 1.54 0.84
CA ASN A 185 0.93 1.22 -0.26
C ASN A 185 1.69 1.40 -1.58
N ILE A 186 1.48 0.49 -2.52
CA ILE A 186 2.05 0.53 -3.86
C ILE A 186 0.91 0.65 -4.85
N TYR A 187 0.94 1.69 -5.69
CA TYR A 187 -0.04 1.97 -6.73
C TYR A 187 0.63 1.98 -8.11
N PHE A 188 -0.17 1.83 -9.15
CA PHE A 188 0.19 2.20 -10.52
C PHE A 188 -0.91 3.06 -11.13
N TYR A 189 -0.57 3.78 -12.19
CA TYR A 189 -1.59 4.43 -13.01
C TYR A 189 -2.18 3.40 -13.99
N ASP A 190 -3.46 3.10 -13.83
CA ASP A 190 -4.22 2.25 -14.75
C ASP A 190 -4.84 3.11 -15.86
N ARG A 191 -4.34 2.89 -17.08
CA ARG A 191 -4.73 3.62 -18.30
C ARG A 191 -6.14 3.28 -18.77
N ASN A 192 -6.68 2.12 -18.38
CA ASN A 192 -8.01 1.71 -18.79
C ASN A 192 -9.10 2.37 -17.94
N GLY A 193 -8.80 2.60 -16.65
CA GLY A 193 -9.73 3.17 -15.68
C GLY A 193 -9.50 4.65 -15.36
N ASP A 194 -8.48 5.28 -15.96
CA ASP A 194 -7.99 6.63 -15.65
C ASP A 194 -7.89 6.89 -14.13
N ASN A 195 -7.30 5.93 -13.41
CA ASN A 195 -7.22 5.93 -11.96
C ASN A 195 -5.86 5.42 -11.46
N PHE A 196 -5.55 5.76 -10.21
CA PHE A 196 -4.45 5.13 -9.50
C PHE A 196 -4.99 3.88 -8.80
N THR A 197 -4.51 2.71 -9.21
CA THR A 197 -4.95 1.42 -8.69
C THR A 197 -3.96 0.92 -7.66
N LEU A 198 -4.46 0.62 -6.46
CA LEU A 198 -3.69 0.03 -5.37
C LEU A 198 -3.38 -1.44 -5.73
N ILE A 199 -2.10 -1.78 -5.81
CA ILE A 199 -1.64 -3.15 -6.07
C ILE A 199 -1.51 -3.89 -4.75
N VAL A 200 -0.82 -3.28 -3.79
CA VAL A 200 -0.41 -3.92 -2.54
C VAL A 200 -0.46 -2.90 -1.41
N THR A 201 -0.95 -3.35 -0.26
CA THR A 201 -0.71 -2.72 1.03
C THR A 201 0.15 -3.65 1.85
N GLU A 202 1.31 -3.17 2.30
CA GLU A 202 2.18 -3.86 3.24
C GLU A 202 2.12 -3.13 4.59
N PRO A 203 1.44 -3.72 5.57
CA PRO A 203 1.56 -3.34 6.96
C PRO A 203 2.74 -4.09 7.62
N ASN A 204 3.16 -3.62 8.80
CA ASN A 204 4.13 -4.33 9.64
C ASN A 204 3.52 -5.05 10.84
N GLU A 205 2.21 -4.84 11.04
CA GLU A 205 1.39 -5.74 11.82
C GLU A 205 0.73 -6.71 10.84
N ASP A 206 0.68 -7.99 11.20
CA ASP A 206 -0.33 -8.87 10.63
C ASP A 206 -1.67 -8.16 10.77
N ILE A 207 -2.33 -7.86 9.65
CA ILE A 207 -3.75 -7.51 9.71
C ILE A 207 -4.40 -8.76 10.27
N ILE A 208 -4.69 -8.75 11.57
CA ILE A 208 -5.64 -9.67 12.15
C ILE A 208 -6.96 -9.22 11.51
N GLU A 209 -7.27 -9.76 10.34
CA GLU A 209 -8.66 -9.83 9.92
C GLU A 209 -9.35 -10.59 11.05
N ASP A 210 -10.18 -9.90 11.82
CA ASP A 210 -11.02 -10.55 12.82
C ASP A 210 -11.83 -11.62 12.07
N VAL A 211 -11.52 -12.88 12.34
CA VAL A 211 -12.19 -14.02 11.72
C VAL A 211 -13.66 -13.94 12.10
N LEU A 212 -14.51 -13.67 11.10
CA LEU A 212 -15.94 -13.50 11.32
C LEU A 212 -16.58 -14.84 11.67
N ASN A 213 -17.07 -14.95 12.91
CA ASN A 213 -17.81 -16.11 13.37
C ASN A 213 -19.26 -16.09 12.86
N PRO A 214 -19.66 -16.96 11.91
CA PRO A 214 -20.97 -16.90 11.25
C PRO A 214 -22.14 -17.41 12.11
N ILE A 215 -21.89 -17.75 13.38
CA ILE A 215 -22.90 -18.20 14.35
C ILE A 215 -22.86 -17.38 15.64
N ASP A 216 -22.11 -16.27 15.66
CA ASP A 216 -21.93 -15.41 16.82
C ASP A 216 -23.26 -14.93 17.44
N THR A 217 -24.21 -14.58 16.58
CA THR A 217 -25.56 -14.08 16.89
C THR A 217 -26.57 -15.15 17.32
N MET A 218 -26.22 -16.43 17.19
CA MET A 218 -27.14 -17.53 17.57
C MET A 218 -27.21 -17.70 19.10
N ALA A 219 -28.27 -18.35 19.56
CA ALA A 219 -28.49 -18.61 20.99
C ALA A 219 -27.39 -19.51 21.60
N ALA A 220 -26.98 -19.19 22.82
CA ALA A 220 -25.98 -19.93 23.58
C ALA A 220 -26.44 -20.16 25.03
N THR A 221 -27.58 -20.82 25.18
CA THR A 221 -28.25 -21.01 26.48
C THR A 221 -27.93 -22.36 27.11
N HIS A 222 -27.54 -23.36 26.33
CA HIS A 222 -27.20 -24.69 26.86
C HIS A 222 -25.84 -24.73 27.56
N LYS A 223 -25.65 -25.76 28.40
CA LYS A 223 -24.45 -25.96 29.24
C LYS A 223 -23.13 -25.84 28.46
N PHE A 224 -23.06 -26.47 27.29
CA PHE A 224 -21.86 -26.52 26.44
C PHE A 224 -21.83 -25.44 25.35
N SER A 225 -22.84 -24.58 25.28
CA SER A 225 -22.86 -23.47 24.33
C SER A 225 -21.98 -22.32 24.81
N GLY A 226 -21.28 -21.68 23.89
CA GLY A 226 -20.37 -20.57 24.13
C GLY A 226 -19.17 -20.59 23.17
N ASP A 227 -18.31 -19.60 23.33
CA ASP A 227 -17.07 -19.49 22.55
C ASP A 227 -15.92 -20.10 23.35
N TYR A 228 -15.23 -21.05 22.75
CA TYR A 228 -14.05 -21.70 23.31
C TYR A 228 -12.83 -21.23 22.54
N VAL A 229 -11.88 -20.61 23.22
CA VAL A 229 -10.84 -19.80 22.59
C VAL A 229 -9.46 -20.25 23.09
N GLU A 230 -8.51 -20.33 22.18
CA GLU A 230 -7.07 -20.37 22.47
C GLU A 230 -6.48 -18.97 22.25
N ASP A 231 -6.77 -18.36 21.09
CA ASP A 231 -6.49 -16.96 20.76
C ASP A 231 -7.53 -16.40 19.76
N ALA A 232 -7.35 -15.18 19.25
CA ALA A 232 -8.30 -14.52 18.35
C ALA A 232 -8.55 -15.26 17.01
N LYS A 233 -7.58 -16.07 16.55
CA LYS A 233 -7.63 -16.81 15.29
C LYS A 233 -7.79 -18.33 15.49
N ASN A 234 -7.80 -18.79 16.74
CA ASN A 234 -7.90 -20.20 17.09
C ASN A 234 -9.04 -20.41 18.09
N PHE A 235 -10.22 -20.76 17.58
CA PHE A 235 -11.41 -20.89 18.41
C PHE A 235 -12.44 -21.90 17.85
N VAL A 236 -13.29 -22.38 18.77
CA VAL A 236 -14.46 -23.20 18.50
C VAL A 236 -15.67 -22.51 19.12
N SER A 237 -16.60 -22.06 18.29
CA SER A 237 -17.87 -21.50 18.71
C SER A 237 -18.93 -22.58 18.71
N ILE A 238 -19.68 -22.69 19.81
CA ILE A 238 -20.78 -23.65 19.95
C ILE A 238 -22.05 -22.91 20.32
N ARG A 239 -23.14 -23.27 19.66
CA ARG A 239 -24.47 -22.66 19.79
C ARG A 239 -25.52 -23.75 19.92
N ASP A 240 -26.68 -23.34 20.40
CA ASP A 240 -27.80 -24.25 20.63
C ASP A 240 -28.24 -24.88 19.30
N GLY A 241 -28.43 -26.21 19.29
CA GLY A 241 -28.95 -26.93 18.14
C GLY A 241 -30.47 -26.84 18.03
N LYS A 242 -31.03 -27.58 17.07
CA LYS A 242 -32.50 -27.67 16.87
C LYS A 242 -33.22 -28.28 18.08
N ASN A 243 -32.52 -29.10 18.85
CA ASN A 243 -33.00 -29.78 20.04
C ASN A 243 -31.83 -29.98 21.04
N PRO A 244 -32.09 -30.37 22.29
CA PRO A 244 -31.04 -30.54 23.31
C PRO A 244 -29.98 -31.60 23.00
N SER A 245 -30.24 -32.51 22.06
CA SER A 245 -29.28 -33.55 21.64
C SER A 245 -28.37 -33.10 20.51
N GLU A 246 -28.56 -31.88 19.98
CA GLU A 246 -27.79 -31.31 18.89
C GLU A 246 -27.15 -29.98 19.29
N MET A 247 -26.02 -29.67 18.65
CA MET A 247 -25.35 -28.38 18.75
C MET A 247 -24.91 -27.91 17.37
N VAL A 248 -24.87 -26.60 17.16
CA VAL A 248 -24.25 -25.99 15.97
C VAL A 248 -22.87 -25.52 16.36
N PHE A 249 -21.88 -25.81 15.53
CA PHE A 249 -20.50 -25.38 15.77
C PHE A 249 -19.93 -24.63 14.57
N PHE A 250 -18.95 -23.79 14.86
CA PHE A 250 -18.02 -23.21 13.91
C PHE A 250 -16.62 -23.28 14.51
N VAL A 251 -15.66 -23.82 13.77
CA VAL A 251 -14.25 -23.84 14.15
C VAL A 251 -13.44 -23.07 13.14
N HIS A 252 -12.51 -22.27 13.64
CA HIS A 252 -11.42 -21.68 12.87
C HIS A 252 -10.10 -21.91 13.60
N PHE A 253 -9.06 -22.24 12.85
CA PHE A 253 -7.71 -22.26 13.38
C PHE A 253 -6.72 -21.78 12.32
N GLU A 254 -5.66 -21.11 12.78
CA GLU A 254 -4.48 -20.73 12.02
C GLU A 254 -3.23 -21.13 12.82
N LYS A 255 -2.40 -21.98 12.21
CA LYS A 255 -1.11 -22.43 12.73
C LYS A 255 -0.01 -22.07 11.73
N ASN A 256 1.22 -21.95 12.22
CA ASN A 256 2.41 -21.68 11.40
C ASN A 256 2.26 -20.43 10.51
N ASP A 257 1.84 -19.30 11.11
CA ASP A 257 1.64 -18.01 10.43
C ASP A 257 0.70 -18.12 9.21
N GLY A 258 -0.44 -18.80 9.39
CA GLY A 258 -1.48 -18.94 8.36
C GLY A 258 -1.19 -19.96 7.27
N LYS A 259 -0.02 -20.63 7.28
CA LYS A 259 0.32 -21.72 6.34
C LYS A 259 -0.43 -23.03 6.62
N CYS A 260 -1.12 -23.09 7.74
CA CYS A 260 -1.90 -24.22 8.16
C CYS A 260 -3.20 -23.72 8.79
N ASN A 261 -4.25 -23.61 7.98
CA ASN A 261 -5.55 -23.14 8.45
C ASN A 261 -6.68 -24.14 8.16
N GLY A 262 -7.81 -23.93 8.82
CA GLY A 262 -9.00 -24.73 8.57
C GLY A 262 -10.25 -24.14 9.21
N GLU A 263 -11.35 -24.20 8.45
CA GLU A 263 -12.65 -23.70 8.84
C GLU A 263 -13.73 -24.75 8.61
N LEU A 264 -14.56 -24.98 9.62
CA LEU A 264 -15.71 -25.87 9.46
C LEU A 264 -16.90 -25.42 10.32
N LYS A 265 -18.05 -25.26 9.65
CA LYS A 265 -19.35 -25.07 10.27
C LYS A 265 -20.21 -26.31 10.10
N GLY A 266 -20.93 -26.72 11.15
CA GLY A 266 -21.81 -27.87 11.05
C GLY A 266 -22.72 -28.06 12.26
N SER A 267 -23.48 -29.16 12.23
CA SER A 267 -24.31 -29.62 13.35
C SER A 267 -23.78 -30.94 13.89
N ALA A 268 -23.44 -30.97 15.18
CA ALA A 268 -22.97 -32.17 15.86
C ALA A 268 -24.06 -32.70 16.80
N ARG A 269 -24.11 -34.03 16.99
CA ARG A 269 -25.06 -34.70 17.87
C ARG A 269 -24.34 -35.27 19.10
N PHE A 270 -24.91 -35.08 20.29
CA PHE A 270 -24.41 -35.70 21.50
C PHE A 270 -24.61 -37.23 21.45
N ILE A 271 -23.51 -37.96 21.50
CA ILE A 271 -23.46 -39.43 21.60
C ILE A 271 -23.23 -39.90 23.03
N SER A 272 -22.80 -38.99 23.91
CA SER A 272 -22.70 -39.17 25.35
C SER A 272 -22.99 -37.84 26.06
N PRO A 273 -23.13 -37.80 27.40
CA PRO A 273 -23.38 -36.56 28.15
C PRO A 273 -22.32 -35.46 27.96
N THR A 274 -21.12 -35.80 27.50
CA THR A 274 -20.00 -34.85 27.32
C THR A 274 -19.34 -34.96 25.95
N THR A 275 -19.87 -35.78 25.04
CA THR A 275 -19.26 -36.01 23.73
C THR A 275 -20.29 -35.79 22.63
N ALA A 276 -19.96 -34.89 21.71
CA ALA A 276 -20.75 -34.64 20.50
C ALA A 276 -19.94 -34.98 19.25
N GLN A 277 -20.60 -35.53 18.25
CA GLN A 277 -19.98 -35.97 17.01
C GLN A 277 -20.66 -35.33 15.80
N PHE A 278 -19.85 -34.80 14.90
CA PHE A 278 -20.22 -34.41 13.55
C PHE A 278 -19.80 -35.51 12.58
N VAL A 279 -20.72 -35.94 11.72
CA VAL A 279 -20.44 -36.85 10.60
C VAL A 279 -21.12 -36.28 9.37
N LYS A 280 -20.36 -36.02 8.31
CA LYS A 280 -20.95 -35.57 7.04
C LYS A 280 -21.44 -36.78 6.24
N SER A 281 -22.68 -36.75 5.76
CA SER A 281 -23.29 -37.91 5.07
C SER A 281 -22.66 -38.23 3.70
N ASP A 282 -22.02 -37.24 3.07
CA ASP A 282 -21.49 -37.29 1.70
C ASP A 282 -19.95 -37.36 1.65
N ASN A 283 -19.25 -37.24 2.79
CA ASN A 283 -17.80 -37.16 2.86
C ASN A 283 -17.31 -37.84 4.16
N PRO A 284 -16.22 -38.64 4.15
CA PRO A 284 -15.67 -39.29 5.35
C PRO A 284 -15.11 -38.33 6.42
N CYS A 285 -15.46 -37.04 6.41
CA CYS A 285 -15.11 -36.10 7.45
C CYS A 285 -15.97 -36.31 8.70
N SER A 286 -15.30 -36.54 9.83
CA SER A 286 -15.92 -36.61 11.15
C SER A 286 -15.09 -35.88 12.19
N LEU A 287 -15.78 -35.10 13.02
CA LEU A 287 -15.21 -34.39 14.16
C LEU A 287 -15.87 -34.84 15.44
N GLU A 288 -15.07 -35.01 16.49
CA GLU A 288 -15.53 -35.28 17.83
C GLU A 288 -15.16 -34.14 18.76
N PHE A 289 -16.13 -33.71 19.55
CA PHE A 289 -15.99 -32.68 20.57
C PHE A 289 -16.22 -33.30 21.94
N THR A 290 -15.19 -33.30 22.78
CA THR A 290 -15.26 -33.79 24.15
C THR A 290 -15.18 -32.62 25.11
N PHE A 291 -16.22 -32.46 25.91
CA PHE A 291 -16.34 -31.40 26.91
C PHE A 291 -15.90 -31.88 28.28
N THR A 292 -15.31 -30.99 29.08
CA THR A 292 -15.19 -31.25 30.52
C THR A 292 -16.57 -31.25 31.17
N THR A 293 -16.75 -31.98 32.26
CA THR A 293 -18.04 -32.03 33.00
C THR A 293 -18.50 -30.65 33.46
N SER A 294 -17.56 -29.73 33.74
CA SER A 294 -17.85 -28.34 34.08
C SER A 294 -18.22 -27.46 32.88
N GLY A 295 -18.04 -27.96 31.65
CA GLY A 295 -18.32 -27.25 30.40
C GLY A 295 -17.29 -26.17 30.04
N ASN A 296 -16.22 -26.03 30.82
CA ASN A 296 -15.25 -24.94 30.68
C ASN A 296 -14.15 -25.18 29.64
N LYS A 297 -14.07 -26.38 29.07
CA LYS A 297 -13.08 -26.72 28.05
C LYS A 297 -13.69 -27.70 27.05
N VAL A 298 -13.33 -27.55 25.78
CA VAL A 298 -13.65 -28.49 24.72
C VAL A 298 -12.36 -28.97 24.07
N THR A 299 -12.26 -30.27 23.86
CA THR A 299 -11.21 -30.88 23.04
C THR A 299 -11.85 -31.34 21.74
N MET A 300 -11.33 -30.84 20.63
CA MET A 300 -11.76 -31.22 19.29
C MET A 300 -10.75 -32.22 18.72
N LYS A 301 -11.26 -33.29 18.10
CA LYS A 301 -10.46 -34.29 17.42
C LYS A 301 -11.05 -34.66 16.07
N GLU A 302 -10.19 -34.72 15.05
CA GLU A 302 -10.52 -35.27 13.75
C GLU A 302 -10.40 -36.79 13.78
N ASN A 303 -11.51 -37.50 13.54
CA ASN A 303 -11.52 -38.97 13.45
C ASN A 303 -11.75 -39.45 12.00
N GLY A 304 -12.02 -38.52 11.07
CA GLY A 304 -12.26 -38.79 9.65
C GLY A 304 -11.26 -38.10 8.72
N ARG A 305 -11.56 -38.02 7.42
CA ARG A 305 -10.74 -37.30 6.44
C ARG A 305 -11.36 -35.94 6.13
N CYS A 306 -11.07 -34.94 6.95
CA CYS A 306 -11.61 -33.58 6.79
C CYS A 306 -10.77 -32.66 5.90
N GLY A 307 -9.87 -33.20 5.08
CA GLY A 307 -8.91 -32.43 4.26
C GLY A 307 -9.52 -31.47 3.23
N THR A 308 -10.84 -31.47 3.02
CA THR A 308 -11.54 -30.46 2.21
C THR A 308 -11.67 -29.12 2.94
N TYR A 309 -11.60 -29.13 4.28
CA TYR A 309 -11.89 -27.97 5.14
C TYR A 309 -10.64 -27.37 5.78
N ARG A 310 -9.46 -27.81 5.36
CA ARG A 310 -8.16 -27.44 5.93
C ARG A 310 -7.04 -27.76 4.96
N ASP A 311 -5.85 -27.19 5.18
CA ASP A 311 -4.66 -27.59 4.43
C ASP A 311 -4.24 -29.06 4.71
N ILE A 312 -3.53 -29.64 3.75
CA ILE A 312 -3.18 -31.08 3.70
C ILE A 312 -2.41 -31.54 4.96
N GLN A 313 -1.58 -30.67 5.54
CA GLN A 313 -0.73 -30.98 6.70
C GLN A 313 -1.39 -30.67 8.06
N CYS A 314 -2.61 -30.13 8.06
CA CYS A 314 -3.29 -29.70 9.28
C CYS A 314 -4.24 -30.77 9.78
N PHE A 315 -4.65 -30.76 11.04
CA PHE A 315 -5.75 -31.62 11.52
C PHE A 315 -6.61 -30.79 12.47
N PHE A 316 -7.91 -31.06 12.50
CA PHE A 316 -8.83 -30.49 13.48
C PHE A 316 -8.61 -31.10 14.88
N ASN A 317 -7.43 -30.86 15.44
CA ASN A 317 -7.01 -31.31 16.75
C ASN A 317 -6.61 -30.11 17.60
N GLY A 318 -7.28 -29.94 18.74
CA GLY A 318 -7.06 -28.80 19.62
C GLY A 318 -7.82 -28.89 20.93
N SER A 319 -7.48 -27.99 21.86
CA SER A 319 -8.10 -27.91 23.18
C SER A 319 -8.32 -26.46 23.56
N TYR A 320 -9.58 -26.06 23.71
CA TYR A 320 -10.00 -24.66 23.79
C TYR A 320 -10.75 -24.40 25.09
N SER A 321 -10.46 -23.26 25.73
CA SER A 321 -11.07 -22.90 27.01
C SER A 321 -12.26 -21.98 26.80
N LYS A 322 -13.35 -22.20 27.53
CA LYS A 322 -14.57 -21.40 27.42
C LYS A 322 -14.29 -19.95 27.83
N LYS A 323 -14.58 -19.02 26.94
CA LYS A 323 -14.50 -17.58 27.21
C LYS A 323 -15.50 -17.24 28.30
N LYS A 324 -15.04 -16.51 29.32
CA LYS A 324 -15.95 -15.99 30.36
C LYS A 324 -16.91 -14.99 29.73
N ALA A 325 -18.19 -15.12 30.02
CA ALA A 325 -19.20 -14.16 29.56
C ALA A 325 -18.79 -12.75 30.00
N SER A 326 -18.63 -11.82 29.05
CA SER A 326 -18.45 -10.41 29.38
C SER A 326 -19.75 -9.91 30.00
N LYS A 327 -19.69 -9.38 31.22
CA LYS A 327 -20.84 -8.67 31.80
C LYS A 327 -21.26 -7.56 30.82
N PRO A 328 -22.54 -7.40 30.52
CA PRO A 328 -22.98 -6.30 29.66
C PRO A 328 -22.43 -4.99 30.23
N LYS A 329 -21.73 -4.22 29.39
CA LYS A 329 -21.36 -2.84 29.72
C LYS A 329 -22.69 -2.10 29.93
N LYS A 330 -22.89 -1.63 31.15
CA LYS A 330 -24.08 -0.87 31.56
C LYS A 330 -24.07 0.50 30.92
#